data_AF-A0A8T2Q4U2-F1
#
_entry.id   AF-A0A8T2Q4U2-F1
#
_cell.length_a   1.000
_cell.length_b   1.000
_cell.length_c   1.000
_cell.angle_alpha   90.00
_cell.angle_beta   90.00
_cell.angle_gamma   90.00
#
_symmetry.space_group_name_H-M   'P 1'
#
loop_
_entity.id
_entity.type
_entity.pdbx_description
1 polymer ?
#
loop_
_entity_poly.entity_id
_entity_poly.type
_entity_poly.pdbx_seq_one_letter_code
_entity_poly.pdbx_strand_id
1 'polypeptide(L)'
;MAMASMEALAIYRPSPDTVAVTEPCCVFSTNRSSVLASSRRISCLSASPKGSTASIFRSPFLGSINSHILKGTEGIKEERGRSIRFLVASSLVGQDPEWSQDDYLALGLAHCFQQVEGGKLKEVFLVEPVPASTLECLENGGATSFVHVTGSTLGVALKEDVSLLPPEFEKGQFCRDFDFRAKCASRTWKRPHAVNNLRSILPVGSVRSEYNFSLSDKRIINKERVVTDADNIKQDMSIDVYGRSNDADEQEQGVEIASLYNA
;
A
#
# COMPACT_ATOMS: atom_id res chain seq x y z
N MET A 1 -4.49 72.02 16.08
CA MET A 1 -4.19 71.52 17.45
C MET A 1 -3.97 70.01 17.32
N ALA A 2 -2.77 69.60 16.94
CA ALA A 2 -1.69 69.08 17.83
C ALA A 2 -2.06 67.67 18.37
N MET A 3 -1.56 66.56 17.79
CA MET A 3 -0.21 65.96 17.78
C MET A 3 0.14 65.11 19.03
N ALA A 4 0.82 63.97 18.76
CA ALA A 4 1.50 62.97 19.63
C ALA A 4 0.66 61.76 20.09
N SER A 5 0.92 60.48 19.79
CA SER A 5 2.11 59.64 19.43
C SER A 5 2.92 59.04 20.60
N MET A 6 3.40 57.80 20.37
CA MET A 6 4.43 56.96 21.04
C MET A 6 3.94 56.02 22.18
N GLU A 7 3.96 54.69 22.02
CA GLU A 7 5.07 53.69 21.94
C GLU A 7 5.75 53.35 23.28
N ALA A 8 5.67 52.07 23.68
CA ALA A 8 6.66 51.31 24.48
C ALA A 8 6.29 49.81 24.43
N LEU A 9 6.89 48.97 23.58
CA LEU A 9 8.17 48.26 23.67
C LEU A 9 8.31 47.26 24.84
N ALA A 10 8.58 46.01 24.42
CA ALA A 10 8.70 44.78 25.17
C ALA A 10 9.94 44.71 26.07
N ILE A 11 9.85 43.93 27.17
CA ILE A 11 11.01 43.32 27.82
C ILE A 11 10.66 41.87 28.22
N TYR A 12 11.05 40.94 27.36
CA TYR A 12 11.21 39.51 27.65
C TYR A 12 12.56 39.32 28.35
N ARG A 13 12.58 38.62 29.49
CA ARG A 13 13.81 38.20 30.20
C ARG A 13 13.85 36.67 30.26
N PRO A 14 14.79 35.99 29.58
CA PRO A 14 15.20 34.64 29.93
C PRO A 14 16.39 34.66 30.91
N SER A 15 16.40 33.71 31.84
CA SER A 15 17.44 33.50 32.85
C SER A 15 18.72 32.90 32.24
N PRO A 16 19.91 33.20 32.81
CA PRO A 16 21.17 32.62 32.36
C PRO A 16 21.49 31.36 33.17
N ASP A 17 21.69 30.24 32.50
CA ASP A 17 22.59 29.19 32.99
C ASP A 17 23.43 28.67 31.82
N THR A 18 24.74 28.90 31.95
CA THR A 18 25.80 28.61 30.99
C THR A 18 26.67 27.53 31.59
N VAL A 19 26.86 26.39 30.91
CA VAL A 19 28.15 25.68 30.95
C VAL A 19 28.43 25.10 29.57
N ALA A 20 29.55 25.55 29.01
CA ALA A 20 30.12 25.17 27.73
C ALA A 20 30.93 23.87 27.85
N VAL A 21 30.92 23.04 26.78
CA VAL A 21 32.05 22.16 26.44
C VAL A 21 32.26 22.14 24.92
N THR A 22 33.34 22.81 24.55
CA THR A 22 34.23 22.74 23.38
C THR A 22 34.06 21.65 22.32
N GLU A 23 34.00 22.09 21.06
CA GLU A 23 34.45 21.39 19.85
C GLU A 23 35.98 21.46 19.68
N PRO A 24 36.56 20.65 18.79
CA PRO A 24 37.67 21.12 17.97
C PRO A 24 37.39 21.00 16.46
N CYS A 25 37.74 22.08 15.77
CA CYS A 25 37.88 22.20 14.33
C CYS A 25 38.92 21.22 13.74
N CYS A 26 38.70 20.81 12.49
CA CYS A 26 39.78 20.73 11.50
C CYS A 26 39.26 21.17 10.12
N VAL A 27 40.15 21.87 9.42
CA VAL A 27 39.94 22.80 8.30
C VAL A 27 40.60 22.25 7.03
N PHE A 28 39.95 22.47 5.89
CA PHE A 28 40.42 22.50 4.49
C PHE A 28 41.17 21.32 3.87
N SER A 29 40.71 20.95 2.66
CA SER A 29 41.55 21.06 1.46
C SER A 29 40.69 21.01 0.19
N THR A 30 40.65 22.13 -0.53
CA THR A 30 40.26 22.20 -1.94
C THR A 30 41.34 21.58 -2.82
N ASN A 31 40.98 20.76 -3.80
CA ASN A 31 41.78 20.70 -5.02
C ASN A 31 40.91 20.45 -6.26
N ARG A 32 41.24 21.22 -7.29
CA ARG A 32 40.52 21.40 -8.54
C ARG A 32 41.43 20.88 -9.64
N SER A 33 41.07 19.78 -10.31
CA SER A 33 41.58 19.52 -11.67
C SER A 33 40.70 18.54 -12.43
N SER A 34 40.21 19.03 -13.56
CA SER A 34 39.80 18.31 -14.77
C SER A 34 40.75 17.17 -15.18
N VAL A 35 40.24 16.20 -15.95
CA VAL A 35 40.74 15.83 -17.31
C VAL A 35 40.18 14.45 -17.77
N LEU A 36 39.57 14.47 -18.96
CA LEU A 36 39.43 13.47 -20.03
C LEU A 36 38.81 12.07 -19.81
N ALA A 37 37.90 11.80 -20.76
CA ALA A 37 37.39 10.53 -21.19
C ALA A 37 38.47 9.49 -21.53
N SER A 38 38.19 8.21 -21.27
CA SER A 38 38.69 7.13 -22.12
C SER A 38 37.80 5.90 -22.02
N SER A 39 37.21 5.58 -23.16
CA SER A 39 36.51 4.34 -23.48
C SER A 39 37.48 3.15 -23.41
N ARG A 40 37.13 2.08 -22.68
CA ARG A 40 37.72 0.75 -22.90
C ARG A 40 36.66 -0.33 -22.85
N ARG A 41 36.38 -0.86 -24.04
CA ARG A 41 35.83 -2.19 -24.28
C ARG A 41 36.71 -3.23 -23.59
N ILE A 42 36.09 -4.21 -22.93
CA ILE A 42 36.73 -5.50 -22.67
C ILE A 42 35.91 -6.55 -23.43
N SER A 43 36.61 -7.21 -24.36
CA SER A 43 36.16 -8.34 -25.15
C SER A 43 37.12 -9.49 -24.90
N CYS A 44 36.59 -10.65 -24.52
CA CYS A 44 37.18 -11.99 -24.66
C CYS A 44 36.07 -13.00 -24.27
N LEU A 45 35.48 -13.83 -25.15
CA LEU A 45 36.03 -15.04 -25.79
C LEU A 45 36.84 -15.87 -24.78
N SER A 46 36.64 -17.16 -24.52
CA SER A 46 35.79 -18.23 -25.06
C SER A 46 36.14 -19.50 -24.26
N ALA A 47 35.26 -20.50 -24.27
CA ALA A 47 35.54 -21.95 -24.36
C ALA A 47 34.81 -22.80 -23.30
N SER A 48 33.98 -23.69 -23.83
CA SER A 48 33.31 -24.83 -23.19
C SER A 48 34.30 -25.92 -22.77
N PRO A 49 33.82 -26.89 -21.96
CA PRO A 49 33.73 -28.24 -22.52
C PRO A 49 32.39 -28.95 -22.27
N LYS A 50 32.20 -29.99 -23.10
CA LYS A 50 31.01 -30.80 -23.34
C LYS A 50 30.88 -31.99 -22.37
N GLY A 51 29.65 -32.52 -22.28
CA GLY A 51 29.30 -33.89 -21.88
C GLY A 51 28.74 -33.96 -20.45
N SER A 52 27.70 -34.72 -20.11
CA SER A 52 26.93 -35.75 -20.82
C SER A 52 25.69 -36.09 -19.98
N THR A 53 24.64 -36.59 -20.66
CA THR A 53 23.61 -37.54 -20.19
C THR A 53 22.53 -37.09 -19.19
N ALA A 54 21.29 -37.23 -19.68
CA ALA A 54 20.04 -37.23 -18.96
C ALA A 54 20.00 -38.26 -17.82
N SER A 55 19.23 -37.98 -16.76
CA SER A 55 18.06 -38.78 -16.40
C SER A 55 17.48 -38.40 -15.02
N ILE A 56 16.16 -38.55 -14.92
CA ILE A 56 15.39 -38.89 -13.72
C ILE A 56 15.15 -37.76 -12.70
N PHE A 57 14.04 -37.08 -12.95
CA PHE A 57 12.97 -36.75 -11.98
C PHE A 57 13.12 -37.44 -10.61
N ARG A 58 13.30 -36.68 -9.54
CA ARG A 58 12.92 -37.06 -8.17
C ARG A 58 12.83 -35.81 -7.29
N SER A 59 11.60 -35.35 -7.09
CA SER A 59 11.23 -34.50 -5.97
C SER A 59 11.22 -35.32 -4.67
N PRO A 60 11.53 -34.71 -3.52
CA PRO A 60 11.08 -35.22 -2.23
C PRO A 60 10.00 -34.25 -1.73
N PHE A 61 8.81 -34.35 -2.30
CA PHE A 61 7.62 -33.77 -1.70
C PHE A 61 6.62 -34.91 -1.56
N LEU A 62 6.55 -35.46 -0.34
CA LEU A 62 5.39 -36.12 0.29
C LEU A 62 5.90 -37.04 1.40
N GLY A 63 5.56 -36.68 2.63
CA GLY A 63 5.85 -37.51 3.79
C GLY A 63 5.36 -36.86 5.07
N SER A 64 4.05 -36.94 5.34
CA SER A 64 3.51 -37.44 6.62
C SER A 64 2.05 -37.01 6.77
N ILE A 65 1.14 -37.77 6.15
CA ILE A 65 -0.26 -37.84 6.61
C ILE A 65 -0.30 -39.07 7.50
N ASN A 66 -0.25 -38.86 8.82
CA ASN A 66 -0.49 -39.91 9.79
C ASN A 66 -2.00 -40.19 9.85
N SER A 67 -2.44 -41.24 9.16
CA SER A 67 -3.73 -41.89 9.40
C SER A 67 -3.52 -43.16 10.22
N HIS A 68 -3.61 -43.03 11.54
CA HIS A 68 -3.77 -44.19 12.42
C HIS A 68 -5.25 -44.57 12.49
N ILE A 69 -5.65 -45.54 11.68
CA ILE A 69 -6.88 -46.33 11.88
C ILE A 69 -6.47 -47.57 12.67
N LEU A 70 -6.87 -47.64 13.95
CA LEU A 70 -6.84 -48.86 14.74
C LEU A 70 -8.25 -49.47 14.76
N LYS A 71 -8.37 -50.73 14.33
CA LYS A 71 -9.54 -51.59 14.59
C LYS A 71 -9.50 -52.05 16.04
N GLY A 72 -10.66 -52.02 16.70
CA GLY A 72 -10.81 -52.06 18.16
C GLY A 72 -10.94 -53.43 18.81
N THR A 73 -11.27 -53.42 20.10
CA THR A 73 -12.35 -54.21 20.73
C THR A 73 -12.49 -53.83 22.22
N GLU A 74 -13.75 -53.55 22.58
CA GLU A 74 -14.45 -53.70 23.86
C GLU A 74 -13.91 -53.09 25.17
N GLY A 75 -14.74 -52.25 25.77
CA GLY A 75 -14.60 -51.79 27.14
C GLY A 75 -15.55 -50.63 27.43
N ILE A 76 -16.75 -50.94 27.91
CA ILE A 76 -17.74 -49.97 28.39
C ILE A 76 -17.11 -49.13 29.51
N LYS A 77 -17.00 -47.81 29.30
CA LYS A 77 -16.87 -46.80 30.37
C LYS A 77 -17.22 -45.40 29.85
N GLU A 78 -18.48 -45.03 30.13
CA GLU A 78 -18.96 -43.69 30.47
C GLU A 78 -18.28 -42.50 29.73
N GLU A 79 -18.81 -42.14 28.57
CA GLU A 79 -18.44 -40.93 27.84
C GLU A 79 -18.88 -39.68 28.61
N ARG A 80 -18.00 -39.12 29.43
CA ARG A 80 -18.06 -37.69 29.77
C ARG A 80 -17.59 -36.92 28.55
N GLY A 81 -18.55 -36.49 27.73
CA GLY A 81 -18.33 -35.55 26.64
C GLY A 81 -17.57 -34.32 27.15
N ARG A 82 -16.26 -34.27 26.86
CA ARG A 82 -15.47 -33.05 27.04
C ARG A 82 -15.97 -32.06 25.99
N SER A 83 -16.88 -31.18 26.40
CA SER A 83 -17.18 -29.97 25.67
C SER A 83 -15.89 -29.17 25.55
N ILE A 84 -15.24 -29.27 24.38
CA ILE A 84 -14.13 -28.40 24.02
C ILE A 84 -14.74 -27.03 23.79
N ARG A 85 -14.74 -26.19 24.83
CA ARG A 85 -15.05 -24.77 24.70
C ARG A 85 -13.91 -24.15 23.91
N PHE A 86 -14.12 -23.91 22.62
CA PHE A 86 -13.29 -22.99 21.86
C PHE A 86 -13.48 -21.60 22.49
N LEU A 87 -12.50 -21.18 23.29
CA LEU A 87 -12.36 -19.78 23.63
C LEU A 87 -11.90 -19.07 22.35
N VAL A 88 -12.86 -18.60 21.56
CA VAL A 88 -12.56 -17.63 20.51
C VAL A 88 -12.15 -16.36 21.23
N ALA A 89 -10.84 -16.09 21.30
CA ALA A 89 -10.37 -14.78 21.67
C ALA A 89 -11.00 -13.78 20.69
N SER A 90 -11.89 -12.93 21.21
CA SER A 90 -12.62 -11.92 20.43
C SER A 90 -11.72 -10.75 20.01
N SER A 91 -10.49 -11.02 19.58
CA SER A 91 -9.77 -10.08 18.74
C SER A 91 -10.31 -10.27 17.33
N LEU A 92 -11.10 -9.32 16.84
CA LEU A 92 -11.48 -9.27 15.43
C LEU A 92 -10.20 -9.40 14.60
N VAL A 93 -10.14 -10.38 13.69
CA VAL A 93 -8.99 -10.59 12.82
C VAL A 93 -8.68 -9.27 12.10
N GLY A 94 -7.49 -8.72 12.34
CA GLY A 94 -7.00 -7.53 11.66
C GLY A 94 -7.16 -6.19 12.38
N GLN A 95 -7.66 -6.14 13.62
CA GLN A 95 -7.77 -4.86 14.34
C GLN A 95 -6.44 -4.29 14.88
N ASP A 96 -5.45 -5.14 15.16
CA ASP A 96 -4.15 -4.66 15.63
C ASP A 96 -3.03 -5.50 14.99
N PRO A 97 -2.63 -5.15 13.76
CA PRO A 97 -1.54 -5.87 13.11
C PRO A 97 -0.24 -5.68 13.88
N GLU A 98 0.61 -6.71 13.95
CA GLU A 98 1.93 -6.53 14.55
C GLU A 98 2.76 -5.49 13.77
N TRP A 99 3.11 -4.39 14.44
CA TRP A 99 3.86 -3.27 13.87
C TRP A 99 5.00 -2.85 14.80
N SER A 100 6.06 -2.31 14.18
CA SER A 100 7.21 -1.69 14.86
C SER A 100 7.41 -0.27 14.31
N GLN A 101 7.96 0.63 15.12
CA GLN A 101 8.30 1.98 14.67
C GLN A 101 9.30 1.98 13.51
N ASP A 102 10.16 0.96 13.44
CA ASP A 102 11.17 0.80 12.39
C ASP A 102 10.61 0.16 11.11
N ASP A 103 9.32 -0.22 11.11
CA ASP A 103 8.71 -0.79 9.91
C ASP A 103 8.77 0.20 8.75
N TYR A 104 9.21 -0.28 7.60
CA TYR A 104 9.21 0.51 6.38
C TYR A 104 7.78 0.83 5.93
N LEU A 105 7.56 2.08 5.51
CA LEU A 105 6.32 2.53 4.92
C LEU A 105 6.61 3.53 3.80
N ALA A 106 5.99 3.33 2.64
CA ALA A 106 5.94 4.36 1.61
C ALA A 106 4.75 5.30 1.85
N LEU A 107 4.96 6.60 1.67
CA LEU A 107 3.93 7.64 1.73
C LEU A 107 3.80 8.31 0.37
N GLY A 108 2.57 8.54 -0.06
CA GLY A 108 2.26 9.18 -1.34
C GLY A 108 1.49 10.47 -1.13
N LEU A 109 1.84 11.51 -1.87
CA LEU A 109 1.08 12.75 -1.98
C LEU A 109 0.11 12.65 -3.15
N ALA A 110 -1.17 12.42 -2.86
CA ALA A 110 -2.22 12.31 -3.86
C ALA A 110 -2.88 13.67 -4.14
N HIS A 111 -3.04 14.01 -5.42
CA HIS A 111 -3.88 15.12 -5.85
C HIS A 111 -5.34 14.63 -5.97
N CYS A 112 -6.16 15.09 -5.04
CA CYS A 112 -7.56 14.72 -4.90
C CYS A 112 -8.47 15.95 -4.98
N PHE A 113 -9.78 15.69 -5.04
CA PHE A 113 -10.81 16.73 -5.09
C PHE A 113 -11.86 16.50 -4.01
N GLN A 114 -12.38 17.58 -3.45
CA GLN A 114 -13.52 17.57 -2.55
C GLN A 114 -14.67 18.34 -3.18
N GLN A 115 -15.86 17.74 -3.20
CA GLN A 115 -17.07 18.42 -3.66
C GLN A 115 -17.57 19.35 -2.56
N VAL A 116 -17.73 20.63 -2.90
CA VAL A 116 -18.22 21.69 -2.00
C VAL A 116 -19.66 22.05 -2.39
N GLU A 117 -20.34 22.83 -1.55
CA GLU A 117 -21.70 23.32 -1.82
C GLU A 117 -21.81 23.96 -3.22
N GLY A 118 -22.90 23.66 -3.92
CA GLY A 118 -23.12 24.10 -5.30
C GLY A 118 -22.39 23.27 -6.36
N GLY A 119 -21.87 22.08 -6.01
CA GLY A 119 -21.33 21.11 -6.98
C GLY A 119 -19.93 21.44 -7.51
N LYS A 120 -19.28 22.47 -6.95
CA LYS A 120 -17.90 22.84 -7.31
C LYS A 120 -16.90 21.87 -6.69
N LEU A 121 -15.78 21.63 -7.38
CA LEU A 121 -14.68 20.81 -6.88
C LEU A 121 -13.56 21.72 -6.35
N LYS A 122 -13.11 21.45 -5.13
CA LYS A 122 -11.92 22.05 -4.52
C LYS A 122 -10.77 21.06 -4.53
N GLU A 123 -9.60 21.51 -4.95
CA GLU A 123 -8.36 20.71 -4.92
C GLU A 123 -7.89 20.47 -3.48
N VAL A 124 -7.41 19.26 -3.23
CA VAL A 124 -6.92 18.81 -1.93
C VAL A 124 -5.75 17.86 -2.16
N PHE A 125 -4.65 18.05 -1.42
CA PHE A 125 -3.51 17.14 -1.46
C PHE A 125 -3.52 16.25 -0.22
N LEU A 126 -3.55 14.93 -0.41
CA LEU A 126 -3.61 13.97 0.68
C LEU A 126 -2.31 13.19 0.82
N VAL A 127 -1.75 13.13 2.03
CA VAL A 127 -0.71 12.20 2.40
C VAL A 127 -1.36 10.86 2.72
N GLU A 128 -1.08 9.84 1.92
CA GLU A 128 -1.63 8.51 2.07
C GLU A 128 -0.53 7.45 2.24
N PRO A 129 -0.76 6.42 3.06
CA PRO A 129 0.14 5.27 3.09
C PRO A 129 -0.01 4.47 1.80
N VAL A 130 1.11 4.14 1.17
CA VAL A 130 1.19 3.44 -0.11
C VAL A 130 1.52 1.96 0.15
N PRO A 131 0.61 1.02 -0.15
CA PRO A 131 0.90 -0.42 -0.11
C PRO A 131 1.94 -0.83 -1.15
N ALA A 132 2.65 -1.94 -0.90
CA ALA A 132 3.65 -2.47 -1.82
C ALA A 132 3.12 -2.71 -3.25
N SER A 133 1.91 -3.26 -3.38
CA SER A 133 1.28 -3.48 -4.68
C SER A 133 0.99 -2.18 -5.44
N THR A 134 0.68 -1.11 -4.72
CA THR A 134 0.46 0.19 -5.35
C THR A 134 1.76 0.72 -5.94
N LEU A 135 2.88 0.65 -5.21
CA LEU A 135 4.18 1.06 -5.77
C LEU A 135 4.53 0.25 -7.02
N GLU A 136 4.29 -1.06 -7.00
CA GLU A 136 4.51 -1.92 -8.18
C GLU A 136 3.66 -1.47 -9.39
N CYS A 137 2.37 -1.15 -9.19
CA CYS A 137 1.53 -0.60 -10.25
C CYS A 137 2.04 0.75 -10.78
N LEU A 138 2.55 1.61 -9.89
CA LEU A 138 3.13 2.90 -10.27
C LEU A 138 4.39 2.74 -11.13
N GLU A 139 5.28 1.83 -10.74
CA GLU A 139 6.51 1.53 -11.50
C GLU A 139 6.21 0.93 -12.87
N ASN A 140 5.12 0.18 -12.99
CA ASN A 140 4.63 -0.36 -14.27
C ASN A 140 3.90 0.69 -15.14
N GLY A 141 3.90 1.96 -14.76
CA GLY A 141 3.29 3.04 -15.54
C GLY A 141 1.77 3.15 -15.39
N GLY A 142 1.19 2.56 -14.35
CA GLY A 142 -0.23 2.70 -14.04
C GLY A 142 -0.60 4.16 -13.81
N ALA A 143 -1.72 4.60 -14.41
CA ALA A 143 -2.23 5.95 -14.22
C ALA A 143 -2.54 6.20 -12.75
N THR A 144 -2.14 7.37 -12.23
CA THR A 144 -2.20 7.64 -10.79
C THR A 144 -2.59 9.07 -10.46
N SER A 145 -3.16 9.25 -9.25
CA SER A 145 -3.35 10.55 -8.62
C SER A 145 -2.14 10.98 -7.78
N PHE A 146 -1.14 10.11 -7.57
CA PHE A 146 0.05 10.44 -6.78
C PHE A 146 0.99 11.35 -7.58
N VAL A 147 1.33 12.50 -7.00
CA VAL A 147 2.31 13.45 -7.54
C VAL A 147 3.71 13.11 -7.06
N HIS A 148 3.83 12.72 -5.79
CA HIS A 148 5.09 12.34 -5.15
C HIS A 148 4.89 11.09 -4.31
N VAL A 149 5.93 10.27 -4.20
CA VAL A 149 5.99 9.14 -3.27
C VAL A 149 7.35 9.16 -2.57
N THR A 150 7.39 8.90 -1.26
CA THR A 150 8.61 8.88 -0.45
C THR A 150 8.67 7.65 0.44
N GLY A 151 9.88 7.14 0.67
CA GLY A 151 10.14 6.08 1.63
C GLY A 151 10.33 6.66 3.03
N SER A 152 9.67 6.08 4.04
CA SER A 152 9.77 6.51 5.44
C SER A 152 9.71 5.30 6.39
N THR A 153 9.78 5.57 7.69
CA THR A 153 9.47 4.60 8.74
C THR A 153 8.08 4.86 9.31
N LEU A 154 7.43 3.80 9.79
CA LEU A 154 6.11 3.90 10.41
C LEU A 154 6.13 4.83 11.62
N GLY A 155 7.20 4.81 12.43
CA GLY A 155 7.35 5.70 13.58
C GLY A 155 7.40 7.19 13.23
N VAL A 156 7.95 7.56 12.06
CA VAL A 156 7.90 8.94 11.56
C VAL A 156 6.50 9.26 11.04
N ALA A 157 5.91 8.35 10.24
CA ALA A 157 4.60 8.56 9.65
C ALA A 157 3.48 8.73 10.71
N LEU A 158 3.50 7.93 11.78
CA LEU A 158 2.49 7.97 12.85
C LEU A 158 2.52 9.25 13.71
N LYS A 159 3.54 10.09 13.56
CA LYS A 159 3.53 11.43 14.18
C LYS A 159 2.57 12.39 13.46
N GLU A 160 2.13 12.06 12.25
CA GLU A 160 1.24 12.86 11.41
C GLU A 160 1.70 14.32 11.28
N ASP A 161 3.02 14.52 11.24
CA ASP A 161 3.67 15.82 11.14
C ASP A 161 4.31 15.98 9.76
N VAL A 162 3.76 16.87 8.95
CA VAL A 162 4.23 17.15 7.59
C VAL A 162 5.65 17.72 7.59
N SER A 163 6.08 18.40 8.66
CA SER A 163 7.43 18.97 8.75
C SER A 163 8.53 17.91 8.84
N LEU A 164 8.17 16.67 9.19
CA LEU A 164 9.07 15.52 9.19
C LEU A 164 9.17 14.82 7.83
N LEU A 165 8.37 15.25 6.85
CA LEU A 165 8.37 14.74 5.49
C LEU A 165 9.20 15.64 4.58
N PRO A 166 9.59 15.14 3.39
CA PRO A 166 10.27 15.96 2.39
C PRO A 166 9.45 17.20 1.97
N PRO A 167 10.11 18.29 1.54
CA PRO A 167 9.44 19.56 1.21
C PRO A 167 8.29 19.45 0.19
N GLU A 168 8.34 18.46 -0.70
CA GLU A 168 7.30 18.20 -1.68
C GLU A 168 5.93 17.89 -1.03
N PHE A 169 5.93 17.42 0.22
CA PHE A 169 4.73 17.07 0.98
C PHE A 169 4.14 18.25 1.78
N GLU A 170 4.75 19.44 1.77
CA GLU A 170 4.32 20.61 2.56
C GLU A 170 2.83 20.98 2.39
N LYS A 171 2.27 20.73 1.20
CA LYS A 171 0.86 21.03 0.88
C LYS A 171 -0.11 19.92 1.32
N GLY A 172 0.41 18.79 1.77
CA GLY A 172 -0.36 17.60 2.08
C GLY A 172 -1.04 17.69 3.44
N GLN A 173 -2.21 17.09 3.53
CA GLN A 173 -2.86 16.75 4.81
C GLN A 173 -3.00 15.23 4.90
N PHE A 174 -2.85 14.67 6.10
CA PHE A 174 -3.02 13.23 6.30
C PHE A 174 -4.46 12.79 5.99
N CYS A 175 -4.61 11.63 5.37
CA CYS A 175 -5.92 11.12 4.98
C CYS A 175 -6.74 10.61 6.19
N ARG A 176 -8.04 10.39 5.99
CA ARG A 176 -8.88 9.82 7.06
C ARG A 176 -8.39 8.42 7.44
N ASP A 177 -8.44 8.13 8.74
CA ASP A 177 -8.05 6.85 9.34
C ASP A 177 -6.58 6.50 9.03
N PHE A 178 -5.70 7.52 9.00
CA PHE A 178 -4.31 7.38 8.58
C PHE A 178 -3.54 6.36 9.43
N ASP A 179 -3.56 6.46 10.76
CA ASP A 179 -2.88 5.53 11.66
C ASP A 179 -3.18 4.05 11.33
N PHE A 180 -4.47 3.69 11.22
CA PHE A 180 -4.89 2.32 10.89
C PHE A 180 -4.43 1.91 9.49
N ARG A 181 -4.61 2.79 8.49
CA ARG A 181 -4.20 2.53 7.11
C ARG A 181 -2.68 2.40 6.97
N ALA A 182 -1.91 3.18 7.72
CA ALA A 182 -0.45 3.17 7.74
C ALA A 182 0.08 1.86 8.33
N LYS A 183 -0.48 1.43 9.47
CA LYS A 183 -0.18 0.12 10.07
C LYS A 183 -0.57 -1.04 9.15
N CYS A 184 -1.68 -0.95 8.43
CA CYS A 184 -2.05 -1.98 7.45
C CYS A 184 -1.10 -2.01 6.24
N ALA A 185 -0.76 -0.85 5.71
CA ALA A 185 0.15 -0.73 4.57
C ALA A 185 1.56 -1.22 4.92
N SER A 186 2.09 -0.90 6.11
CA SER A 186 3.43 -1.32 6.55
C SER A 186 3.60 -2.85 6.54
N ARG A 187 2.54 -3.61 6.86
CA ARG A 187 2.57 -5.09 6.76
C ARG A 187 2.83 -5.58 5.34
N THR A 188 2.30 -4.90 4.33
CA THR A 188 2.49 -5.30 2.92
C THR A 188 3.96 -5.22 2.53
N TRP A 189 4.71 -4.32 3.15
CA TRP A 189 6.15 -4.14 2.96
C TRP A 189 7.01 -5.18 3.65
N LYS A 190 6.48 -5.98 4.58
CA LYS A 190 7.20 -7.10 5.22
C LYS A 190 7.28 -8.35 4.35
N ARG A 191 6.51 -8.41 3.25
CA ARG A 191 6.50 -9.57 2.35
C ARG A 191 7.85 -9.70 1.62
N PRO A 192 8.37 -10.93 1.40
CA PRO A 192 9.66 -11.14 0.74
C PRO A 192 9.80 -10.42 -0.61
N HIS A 193 8.74 -10.42 -1.42
CA HIS A 193 8.74 -9.72 -2.71
C HIS A 193 8.97 -8.21 -2.55
N ALA A 194 8.28 -7.57 -1.61
CA ALA A 194 8.42 -6.14 -1.37
C ALA A 194 9.80 -5.79 -0.82
N VAL A 195 10.32 -6.59 0.11
CA VAL A 195 11.65 -6.43 0.71
C VAL A 195 12.75 -6.53 -0.35
N ASN A 196 12.66 -7.53 -1.23
CA ASN A 196 13.75 -7.84 -2.17
C ASN A 196 13.71 -6.98 -3.45
N ASN A 197 12.52 -6.55 -3.90
CA ASN A 197 12.37 -5.93 -5.23
C ASN A 197 11.92 -4.47 -5.20
N LEU A 198 11.14 -4.06 -4.18
CA LEU A 198 10.47 -2.75 -4.20
C LEU A 198 11.15 -1.72 -3.30
N ARG A 199 11.67 -2.12 -2.14
CA ARG A 199 12.31 -1.18 -1.19
C ARG A 199 13.57 -0.50 -1.75
N SER A 200 14.27 -1.14 -2.68
CA SER A 200 15.43 -0.56 -3.38
C SER A 200 15.05 0.57 -4.34
N ILE A 201 13.81 0.54 -4.85
CA ILE A 201 13.28 1.55 -5.77
C ILE A 201 12.99 2.85 -5.01
N LEU A 202 12.54 2.74 -3.76
CA LEU A 202 12.18 3.87 -2.92
C LEU A 202 12.81 3.77 -1.51
N PRO A 203 14.13 4.00 -1.36
CA PRO A 203 14.79 4.01 -0.07
C PRO A 203 14.20 5.05 0.90
N VAL A 204 14.40 4.85 2.21
CA VAL A 204 13.98 5.83 3.23
C VAL A 204 14.64 7.18 2.98
N GLY A 205 13.85 8.26 3.01
CA GLY A 205 14.29 9.63 2.75
C GLY A 205 14.39 9.99 1.26
N SER A 206 14.21 9.04 0.34
CA SER A 206 14.13 9.34 -1.09
C SER A 206 12.73 9.83 -1.47
N VAL A 207 12.65 10.68 -2.48
CA VAL A 207 11.40 11.15 -3.09
C VAL A 207 11.42 10.80 -4.57
N ARG A 208 10.29 10.31 -5.08
CA ARG A 208 10.09 10.06 -6.50
C ARG A 208 8.80 10.70 -6.98
N SER A 209 8.88 11.35 -8.15
CA SER A 209 7.80 12.18 -8.71
C SER A 209 7.41 11.79 -10.12
N GLU A 210 8.24 10.99 -10.80
CA GLU A 210 8.10 10.63 -12.20
C GLU A 210 7.16 9.43 -12.37
N TYR A 211 5.90 9.60 -11.99
CA TYR A 211 4.83 8.62 -12.21
C TYR A 211 3.90 9.07 -13.33
N ASN A 212 3.10 8.13 -13.86
CA ASN A 212 2.06 8.42 -14.85
C ASN A 212 0.87 9.16 -14.21
N PHE A 213 1.11 10.40 -13.80
CA PHE A 213 0.13 11.25 -13.15
C PHE A 213 -0.95 11.68 -14.15
N SER A 214 -2.22 11.43 -13.81
CA SER A 214 -3.37 11.80 -14.66
C SER A 214 -4.49 12.44 -13.85
N LEU A 215 -5.09 13.48 -14.44
CA LEU A 215 -6.30 14.14 -13.96
C LEU A 215 -7.53 13.83 -14.83
N SER A 216 -7.44 12.85 -15.75
CA SER A 216 -8.59 12.39 -16.55
C SER A 216 -9.73 11.92 -15.66
N ASP A 217 -9.39 11.08 -14.67
CA ASP A 217 -10.33 10.51 -13.70
C ASP A 217 -10.10 11.14 -12.33
N LYS A 218 -10.88 12.18 -12.04
CA LYS A 218 -10.74 12.94 -10.78
C LYS A 218 -11.15 12.09 -9.58
N ARG A 219 -10.22 11.91 -8.65
CA ARG A 219 -10.49 11.22 -7.37
C ARG A 219 -11.19 12.17 -6.39
N ILE A 220 -12.49 11.97 -6.19
CA ILE A 220 -13.33 12.78 -5.29
C ILE A 220 -13.45 12.08 -3.92
N ILE A 221 -13.03 12.73 -2.83
CA ILE A 221 -12.86 12.10 -1.52
C ILE A 221 -14.16 11.95 -0.71
N ASN A 222 -15.13 12.83 -0.92
CA ASN A 222 -16.40 12.87 -0.19
C ASN A 222 -17.58 12.38 -1.02
N LYS A 223 -17.30 11.65 -2.11
CA LYS A 223 -18.34 11.04 -2.92
C LYS A 223 -18.81 9.75 -2.24
N GLU A 224 -20.02 9.79 -1.70
CA GLU A 224 -20.66 8.59 -1.19
C GLU A 224 -21.18 7.75 -2.36
N ARG A 225 -20.83 6.46 -2.38
CA ARG A 225 -21.37 5.51 -3.35
C ARG A 225 -22.61 4.88 -2.74
N VAL A 226 -23.78 5.40 -3.12
CA VAL A 226 -25.06 4.77 -2.82
C VAL A 226 -25.31 3.70 -3.86
N VAL A 227 -25.39 2.43 -3.43
CA VAL A 227 -25.73 1.31 -4.31
C VAL A 227 -27.24 1.33 -4.52
N THR A 228 -27.66 1.35 -5.79
CA THR A 228 -29.08 1.30 -6.16
C THR A 228 -29.45 -0.07 -6.70
N ASP A 229 -30.74 -0.42 -6.70
CA ASP A 229 -31.21 -1.68 -7.30
C ASP A 229 -30.82 -1.81 -8.77
N ALA A 230 -30.77 -0.69 -9.49
CA ALA A 230 -30.29 -0.65 -10.87
C ALA A 230 -28.80 -1.02 -11.00
N ASP A 231 -27.98 -0.72 -9.99
CA ASP A 231 -26.58 -1.14 -9.96
C ASP A 231 -26.47 -2.65 -9.69
N ASN A 232 -27.32 -3.21 -8.83
CA ASN A 232 -27.39 -4.65 -8.60
C ASN A 232 -27.80 -5.40 -9.88
N ILE A 233 -28.83 -4.94 -10.59
CA ILE A 233 -29.24 -5.52 -11.88
C ILE A 233 -28.09 -5.48 -12.88
N LYS A 234 -27.35 -4.36 -12.98
CA LYS A 234 -26.16 -4.30 -13.87
C LYS A 234 -25.08 -5.29 -13.46
N GLN A 235 -24.85 -5.47 -12.16
CA GLN A 235 -23.91 -6.47 -11.67
C GLN A 235 -24.38 -7.89 -12.03
N ASP A 236 -25.66 -8.20 -11.82
CA ASP A 236 -26.27 -9.49 -12.14
C ASP A 236 -26.30 -9.78 -13.65
N MET A 237 -26.47 -8.76 -14.49
CA MET A 237 -26.32 -8.92 -15.94
C MET A 237 -24.87 -9.14 -16.35
N SER A 238 -23.92 -8.53 -15.64
CA SER A 238 -22.48 -8.65 -15.96
C SER A 238 -21.83 -9.94 -15.46
N ILE A 239 -22.40 -10.58 -14.42
CA ILE A 239 -21.95 -11.89 -13.92
C ILE A 239 -22.49 -13.05 -14.77
N ASP A 240 -23.46 -12.78 -15.63
CA ASP A 240 -24.06 -13.78 -16.51
C ASP A 240 -23.15 -14.10 -17.70
N VAL A 241 -22.04 -14.78 -17.39
CA VAL A 241 -21.04 -15.29 -18.33
C VAL A 241 -21.63 -16.40 -19.22
N TYR A 242 -22.74 -16.99 -18.82
CA TYR A 242 -23.48 -18.00 -19.57
C TYR A 242 -24.83 -17.41 -19.97
N GLY A 243 -24.80 -16.54 -20.97
CA GLY A 243 -25.93 -15.71 -21.39
C GLY A 243 -27.29 -16.36 -21.15
N ARG A 244 -27.99 -15.87 -20.13
CA ARG A 244 -29.44 -15.96 -20.14
C ARG A 244 -29.88 -15.25 -21.40
N SER A 245 -30.45 -16.08 -22.25
CA SER A 245 -31.14 -15.68 -23.45
C SER A 245 -32.07 -14.52 -23.06
N ASN A 246 -32.01 -13.40 -23.79
CA ASN A 246 -32.74 -12.19 -23.45
C ASN A 246 -34.24 -12.52 -23.26
N ASP A 247 -35.03 -11.68 -22.59
CA ASP A 247 -36.48 -11.91 -22.37
C ASP A 247 -37.27 -12.33 -23.63
N ALA A 248 -36.76 -12.03 -24.83
CA ALA A 248 -37.27 -12.51 -26.11
C ALA A 248 -37.17 -14.05 -26.29
N ASP A 249 -36.05 -14.64 -25.89
CA ASP A 249 -35.79 -16.07 -26.02
C ASP A 249 -36.55 -16.88 -24.95
N GLU A 250 -36.79 -16.29 -23.76
CA GLU A 250 -37.65 -16.89 -22.73
C GLU A 250 -39.13 -16.94 -23.17
N GLN A 251 -39.59 -15.96 -23.95
CA GLN A 251 -40.94 -15.96 -24.52
C GLN A 251 -41.10 -17.04 -25.61
N GLU A 252 -40.12 -17.21 -26.49
CA GLU A 252 -40.14 -18.26 -27.51
C GLU A 252 -40.11 -19.66 -26.89
N GLN A 253 -39.25 -19.89 -25.88
CA GLN A 253 -39.23 -21.14 -25.13
C GLN A 253 -40.52 -21.38 -24.34
N GLY A 254 -41.12 -20.34 -23.76
CA GLY A 254 -42.41 -20.44 -23.08
C GLY A 254 -43.54 -20.87 -24.02
N VAL A 255 -43.56 -20.37 -25.25
CA VAL A 255 -44.53 -20.76 -26.29
C VAL A 255 -44.28 -22.19 -26.78
N GLU A 256 -43.02 -22.57 -26.99
CA GLU A 256 -42.65 -23.93 -27.42
C GLU A 256 -43.00 -24.98 -26.36
N ILE A 257 -42.68 -24.71 -25.09
CA ILE A 257 -43.05 -25.59 -23.96
C ILE A 257 -44.57 -25.68 -23.83
N ALA A 258 -45.30 -24.55 -23.92
CA ALA A 258 -46.75 -24.56 -23.86
C ALA A 258 -47.38 -25.36 -25.02
N SER A 259 -46.76 -25.41 -26.19
CA SER A 259 -47.23 -26.22 -27.32
C SER A 259 -47.06 -27.73 -27.08
N LEU A 260 -45.99 -28.15 -26.40
CA LEU A 260 -45.73 -29.56 -26.10
C LEU A 260 -46.70 -30.16 -25.06
N TYR A 261 -47.18 -29.35 -24.11
CA TYR A 261 -48.14 -29.79 -23.10
C TYR A 261 -49.59 -29.76 -23.55
N ASN A 262 -49.89 -29.07 -24.66
CA ASN A 262 -51.24 -28.96 -25.23
C ASN A 262 -51.43 -29.80 -26.51
N ALA A 263 -50.50 -30.71 -26.82
CA ALA A 263 -50.54 -31.64 -27.95
C ALA A 263 -51.15 -33.00 -27.58
#